data_AF-A0A1Q5STR1-F1
#
_entry.id   AF-A0A1Q5STR1-F1
#
_cell.length_a   1.000
_cell.length_b   1.000
_cell.length_c   1.000
_cell.angle_alpha   90.00
_cell.angle_beta   90.00
_cell.angle_gamma   90.00
#
_symmetry.space_group_name_H-M   'P 1'
#
loop_
_entity.id
_entity.type
_entity.pdbx_description
1 polymer ?
#
loop_
_entity_poly.entity_id
_entity_poly.type
_entity_poly.pdbx_seq_one_letter_code
_entity_poly.pdbx_strand_id
1 'polypeptide(L)'
;MRYGTIPAVALALAFTSTGSAGAATSSRCHVEVLSSQKLPYALVGYWLLKATVRVTYPHGPTVISTLLRNSPWQESVRRGDAFWLDCERLRNEWTVSLLPIQ
;
A
#
# COMPACT_ATOMS: atom_id res chain seq x y z
N MET A 1 15.37 -3.54 -71.52
CA MET A 1 16.14 -2.62 -70.63
C MET A 1 15.21 -1.53 -70.16
N ARG A 2 15.01 -1.39 -68.83
CA ARG A 2 14.93 -0.14 -68.06
C ARG A 2 14.35 -0.44 -66.68
N TYR A 3 15.22 -0.34 -65.68
CA TYR A 3 14.90 -0.36 -64.25
C TYR A 3 14.15 0.92 -63.89
N GLY A 4 13.03 0.81 -63.20
CA GLY A 4 12.25 1.92 -62.66
C GLY A 4 12.19 1.83 -61.15
N THR A 5 13.03 2.63 -60.50
CA THR A 5 13.18 2.89 -59.06
C THR A 5 11.88 3.03 -58.29
N ILE A 6 11.71 2.22 -57.25
CA ILE A 6 10.63 2.34 -56.24
C ILE A 6 11.13 3.28 -55.14
N PRO A 7 10.52 4.46 -54.89
CA PRO A 7 10.85 5.25 -53.72
C PRO A 7 10.22 4.64 -52.47
N ALA A 8 11.08 4.20 -51.56
CA ALA A 8 10.72 3.84 -50.19
C ALA A 8 10.22 5.09 -49.45
N VAL A 9 8.92 5.17 -49.15
CA VAL A 9 8.39 6.17 -48.23
C VAL A 9 8.40 5.57 -46.83
N ALA A 10 9.40 6.00 -46.09
CA ALA A 10 9.66 5.63 -44.72
C ALA A 10 8.58 6.16 -43.75
N LEU A 11 8.35 5.35 -42.72
CA LEU A 11 7.92 5.67 -41.35
C LEU A 11 7.32 7.08 -41.09
N ALA A 12 6.09 7.08 -40.60
CA ALA A 12 5.65 8.06 -39.60
C ALA A 12 4.72 7.38 -38.58
N LEU A 13 5.27 6.57 -37.68
CA LEU A 13 4.59 6.26 -36.41
C LEU A 13 4.80 7.45 -35.47
N ALA A 14 3.81 8.34 -35.38
CA ALA A 14 3.77 9.38 -34.37
C ALA A 14 2.68 9.03 -33.33
N PHE A 15 2.97 8.05 -32.47
CA PHE A 15 2.25 7.89 -31.21
C PHE A 15 3.01 8.65 -30.12
N THR A 16 2.80 9.96 -30.03
CA THR A 16 3.23 10.74 -28.85
C THR A 16 2.06 10.84 -27.88
N SER A 17 1.73 9.73 -27.21
CA SER A 17 1.00 9.79 -25.95
C SER A 17 2.01 10.12 -24.86
N THR A 18 2.35 11.41 -24.71
CA THR A 18 3.12 11.91 -23.57
C THR A 18 2.20 11.92 -22.35
N GLY A 19 1.89 10.74 -21.82
CA GLY A 19 1.34 10.60 -20.49
C GLY A 19 2.48 10.82 -19.51
N SER A 20 2.59 12.02 -18.95
CA SER A 20 3.39 12.27 -17.75
C SER A 20 2.72 11.49 -16.62
N ALA A 21 3.09 10.22 -16.46
CA ALA A 21 2.86 9.50 -15.24
C ALA A 21 3.73 10.19 -14.18
N GLY A 22 3.16 11.19 -13.52
CA GLY A 22 3.70 11.67 -12.26
C GLY A 22 3.81 10.45 -11.37
N ALA A 23 5.04 9.99 -11.13
CA ALA A 23 5.31 9.05 -10.07
C ALA A 23 4.93 9.80 -8.79
N ALA A 24 3.67 9.64 -8.35
CA ALA A 24 3.28 9.97 -7.00
C ALA A 24 4.28 9.20 -6.14
N THR A 25 5.22 9.93 -5.55
CA THR A 25 6.25 9.35 -4.69
C THR A 25 5.49 8.59 -3.64
N SER A 26 5.38 7.26 -3.79
CA SER A 26 4.59 6.45 -2.87
C SER A 26 5.26 6.62 -1.52
N SER A 27 4.70 7.44 -0.65
CA SER A 27 5.21 7.64 0.69
C SER A 27 4.97 6.33 1.40
N ARG A 28 5.99 5.47 1.44
CA ARG A 28 5.91 4.18 2.10
C ARG A 28 6.06 4.41 3.60
N CYS A 29 5.03 4.05 4.35
CA CYS A 29 5.03 4.01 5.79
C CYS A 29 5.60 2.68 6.26
N HIS A 30 6.48 2.74 7.24
CA HIS A 30 6.94 1.54 7.95
C HIS A 30 5.96 1.23 9.07
N VAL A 31 5.45 0.01 9.12
CA VAL A 31 4.51 -0.44 10.14
C VAL A 31 5.12 -1.60 10.91
N GLU A 32 5.21 -1.45 12.22
CA GLU A 32 5.72 -2.47 13.14
C GLU A 32 4.62 -2.89 14.10
N VAL A 33 4.37 -4.19 14.23
CA VAL A 33 3.34 -4.72 15.13
C VAL A 33 3.90 -4.84 16.55
N LEU A 34 3.46 -3.95 17.44
CA LEU A 34 3.83 -3.99 18.86
C LEU A 34 3.07 -5.07 19.62
N SER A 35 1.83 -5.34 19.24
CA SER A 35 0.99 -6.33 19.91
C SER A 35 -0.11 -6.83 18.98
N SER A 36 -0.45 -8.10 19.08
CA SER A 36 -1.52 -8.73 18.30
C SER A 36 -2.38 -9.57 19.23
N GLN A 37 -3.67 -9.27 19.31
CA GLN A 37 -4.66 -10.02 20.08
C GLN A 37 -5.73 -10.55 19.13
N LYS A 38 -6.12 -11.80 19.34
CA LYS A 38 -7.23 -12.44 18.63
C LYS A 38 -8.46 -12.39 19.53
N LEU A 39 -9.52 -11.75 19.06
CA LEU A 39 -10.78 -11.63 19.78
C LEU A 39 -11.79 -12.63 19.20
N PRO A 40 -12.60 -13.28 20.04
CA PRO A 40 -13.52 -14.35 19.62
C PRO A 40 -14.78 -13.86 18.89
N TYR A 41 -14.89 -12.55 18.60
CA TYR A 41 -16.13 -11.91 18.14
C TYR A 41 -16.15 -11.71 16.61
N ALA A 42 -16.11 -12.81 15.85
CA ALA A 42 -16.15 -12.77 14.38
C ALA A 42 -16.97 -13.90 13.77
N LEU A 43 -17.38 -13.71 12.51
CA LEU A 43 -18.08 -14.71 11.70
C LEU A 43 -17.26 -16.01 11.57
N VAL A 44 -17.93 -17.13 11.31
CA VAL A 44 -17.27 -18.44 11.08
C VAL A 44 -16.21 -18.30 9.98
N GLY A 45 -14.98 -18.72 10.27
CA GLY A 45 -13.83 -18.57 9.36
C GLY A 45 -13.09 -17.23 9.49
N TYR A 46 -13.45 -16.38 10.45
CA TYR A 46 -12.75 -15.14 10.73
C TYR A 46 -12.47 -15.01 12.22
N TRP A 47 -11.42 -14.26 12.55
CA TRP A 47 -11.19 -13.75 13.89
C TRP A 47 -11.08 -12.23 13.85
N LEU A 48 -11.51 -11.58 14.92
CA LEU A 48 -11.35 -10.15 15.06
C LEU A 48 -9.95 -9.90 15.60
N LEU A 49 -9.06 -9.41 14.74
CA LEU A 49 -7.68 -9.11 15.07
C LEU A 49 -7.61 -7.68 15.62
N LYS A 50 -7.18 -7.56 16.88
CA LYS A 50 -6.78 -6.29 17.50
C LYS A 50 -5.28 -6.19 17.52
N ALA A 51 -4.68 -5.34 16.68
CA ALA A 51 -3.23 -5.18 16.62
C ALA A 51 -2.82 -3.75 16.98
N THR A 52 -1.93 -3.58 17.95
CA THR A 52 -1.30 -2.29 18.21
C THR A 52 -0.07 -2.20 17.33
N VAL A 53 -0.03 -1.19 16.46
CA VAL A 53 1.02 -0.97 15.47
C VAL A 53 1.68 0.37 15.70
N ARG A 54 2.99 0.42 15.47
CA ARG A 54 3.77 1.64 15.37
C ARG A 54 3.95 1.94 13.90
N VAL A 55 3.45 3.08 13.46
CA VAL A 55 3.58 3.58 12.09
C VAL A 55 4.61 4.69 12.07
N THR A 56 5.67 4.50 11.31
CA THR A 56 6.71 5.51 11.06
C THR A 56 6.54 6.06 9.66
N TYR A 57 6.17 7.33 9.57
CA TYR A 57 6.05 8.05 8.30
C TYR A 57 7.44 8.47 7.80
N PRO A 58 7.69 8.46 6.48
CA PRO A 58 9.02 8.73 5.91
C PRO A 58 9.57 10.13 6.21
N HIS A 59 8.69 11.12 6.37
CA HIS A 59 9.04 12.51 6.70
C HIS A 59 8.22 13.06 7.88
N GLY A 60 7.70 12.16 8.72
CA GLY A 60 6.68 12.52 9.71
C GLY A 60 6.92 11.91 11.08
N PRO A 61 5.98 12.17 12.02
CA PRO A 61 6.05 11.60 13.35
C PRO A 61 5.87 10.08 13.28
N THR A 62 6.38 9.38 14.29
CA THR A 62 5.99 7.99 14.53
C THR A 62 4.75 7.97 15.42
N VAL A 63 3.71 7.29 15.00
CA VAL A 63 2.44 7.20 15.74
C VAL A 63 2.16 5.76 16.13
N ILE A 64 1.59 5.55 17.32
CA ILE A 64 1.09 4.24 17.73
C ILE A 64 -0.41 4.26 17.54
N SER A 65 -0.94 3.30 16.79
CA SER A 65 -2.37 3.13 16.59
C SER A 65 -2.77 1.70 16.88
N THR A 66 -4.04 1.50 17.24
CA THR A 66 -4.60 0.17 17.42
C THR A 66 -5.54 -0.13 16.25
N LEU A 67 -5.18 -1.12 15.46
CA LEU A 67 -6.00 -1.75 14.43
C LEU A 67 -7.06 -2.62 15.08
N LEU A 68 -8.27 -2.59 14.51
CA LEU A 68 -9.25 -3.66 14.65
C LEU A 68 -9.70 -4.10 13.25
N ARG A 69 -9.47 -5.37 12.86
CA ARG A 69 -9.84 -5.90 11.54
C ARG A 69 -10.33 -7.34 11.64
N ASN A 70 -11.35 -7.69 10.84
CA ASN A 70 -11.69 -9.09 10.61
C ASN A 70 -10.65 -9.71 9.66
N SER A 71 -9.84 -10.65 10.16
CA SER A 71 -8.93 -11.45 9.34
C SER A 71 -9.41 -12.89 9.23
N PRO A 72 -9.14 -13.57 8.11
CA PRO A 72 -9.28 -15.01 8.02
C PRO A 72 -8.51 -15.68 9.16
N TRP A 73 -9.06 -16.75 9.74
CA TRP A 73 -8.41 -17.50 10.82
C TRP A 73 -7.02 -18.06 10.46
N GLN A 74 -6.75 -18.21 9.16
CA GLN A 74 -5.48 -18.67 8.60
C GLN A 74 -4.39 -17.59 8.61
N GLU A 75 -4.77 -16.31 8.60
CA GLU A 75 -3.81 -15.21 8.69
C GLU A 75 -3.38 -15.00 10.15
N SER A 76 -2.06 -15.05 10.39
CA SER A 76 -1.51 -14.71 11.69
C SER A 76 -0.63 -13.47 11.57
N VAL A 77 -1.05 -12.39 12.21
CA VAL A 77 -0.18 -11.25 12.50
C VAL A 77 0.44 -11.49 13.86
N ARG A 78 1.77 -11.44 13.96
CA ARG A 78 2.53 -11.65 15.19
C ARG A 78 3.16 -10.35 15.65
N ARG A 79 3.41 -10.26 16.96
CA ARG A 79 4.25 -9.20 17.53
C ARG A 79 5.64 -9.26 16.87
N GLY A 80 6.14 -8.10 16.46
CA GLY A 80 7.43 -7.95 15.80
C GLY A 80 7.34 -8.02 14.26
N ASP A 81 6.18 -8.36 13.70
CA ASP A 81 6.01 -8.29 12.24
C ASP A 81 6.18 -6.84 11.79
N ALA A 82 6.97 -6.64 10.74
CA ALA A 82 7.22 -5.34 10.16
C ALA A 82 6.96 -5.39 8.65
N PHE A 83 6.23 -4.40 8.16
CA PHE A 83 5.83 -4.33 6.75
C PHE A 83 5.72 -2.89 6.26
N TRP A 84 5.83 -2.72 4.95
CA TRP A 84 5.79 -1.43 4.28
C TRP A 84 4.47 -1.26 3.54
N LEU A 85 3.84 -0.12 3.70
CA LEU A 85 2.53 0.17 3.11
C LEU A 85 2.50 1.58 2.56
N ASP A 86 1.61 1.82 1.61
CA ASP A 86 1.35 3.19 1.17
C ASP A 86 0.67 3.98 2.30
N CYS A 87 1.28 5.08 2.74
CA CYS A 87 0.75 5.94 3.79
C CYS A 87 -0.64 6.50 3.48
N GLU A 88 -0.94 6.77 2.20
CA GLU A 88 -2.24 7.31 1.78
C GLU A 88 -3.33 6.24 1.90
N ARG A 89 -3.01 5.03 1.48
CA ARG A 89 -3.89 3.87 1.67
C ARG A 89 -4.04 3.53 3.15
N LEU A 90 -2.97 3.67 3.91
CA LEU A 90 -2.95 3.50 5.36
C LEU A 90 -3.97 4.46 6.00
N ARG A 91 -3.93 5.74 5.64
CA ARG A 91 -4.88 6.74 6.15
C ARG A 91 -6.34 6.44 5.80
N ASN A 92 -6.63 5.93 4.61
CA ASN A 92 -7.99 5.69 4.13
C ASN A 92 -8.60 4.38 4.66
N GLU A 93 -7.81 3.30 4.74
CA GLU A 93 -8.25 1.99 5.22
C GLU A 93 -8.24 1.90 6.76
N TRP A 94 -7.44 2.72 7.44
CA TRP A 94 -7.36 2.76 8.90
C TRP A 94 -8.12 3.92 9.51
N THR A 95 -9.43 3.76 9.55
CA THR A 95 -10.34 4.57 10.36
C THR A 95 -10.31 4.12 11.84
N VAL A 96 -9.14 4.10 12.49
CA VAL A 96 -9.08 3.85 13.95
C VAL A 96 -8.22 4.87 14.67
N SER A 97 -8.89 5.59 15.57
CA SER A 97 -8.41 6.47 16.63
C SER A 97 -6.91 6.74 16.65
N LEU A 98 -6.50 7.73 15.85
CA LEU A 98 -5.26 8.47 16.07
C LEU A 98 -5.42 9.20 17.42
N LEU A 99 -5.17 8.51 18.53
CA LEU A 99 -4.89 9.22 19.77
C LEU A 99 -3.45 9.71 19.67
N PRO A 100 -3.22 11.03 19.63
CA PRO A 100 -1.88 11.56 19.73
C PRO A 100 -1.32 11.14 21.09
N ILE A 101 -0.12 10.60 21.09
CA ILE A 101 0.67 10.40 22.31
C ILE A 101 1.06 11.80 22.78
N GLN A 102 0.48 12.27 23.89
CA GLN A 102 1.03 13.40 24.66
C GLN A 102 2.21 12.93 25.49
#